data_AF-A0A9J6Q9E2-F1
#
_entry.id   AF-A0A9J6Q9E2-F1
#
_cell.length_a   1.000
_cell.length_b   1.000
_cell.length_c   1.000
_cell.angle_alpha   90.00
_cell.angle_beta   90.00
_cell.angle_gamma   90.00
#
_symmetry.space_group_name_H-M   'P 1'
#
loop_
_entity.id
_entity.type
_entity.pdbx_description
1 polymer ?
#
loop_
_entity_poly.entity_id
_entity_poly.type
_entity_poly.pdbx_seq_one_letter_code
_entity_poly.pdbx_strand_id
1 'polypeptide(L)'
;MKRVWSGLLLGIGTLPAVAATCEQSSLQGDVRGKFDASGEVCFVLPELSENYVSATLNGVTDARLLDEQNRRIRTLIEKGPADGEHTLLFALPVKQNSSLVLHGEAGKPWRFQWRMKETSALARGQMLEPESPTLQVLAKAISAGGSTDAFWQAQIRQGTPMVEPVDASHKRVTFLWRGARDNVFILGSPAGDHDPLFRLGNSDVWFRSYVVPADTVMQYKLAPDVPLIDGSSRDQRRAILVSAQADPLNPDTFGEQQTDRWNRYSLLDLSPARYCSVQATTQPLVHGTLSRQMLNSRILGNSREVTIYKPRGAQPARWTLILFDGQIYQDDYHFANVLDGLIARHHLPAVNVVFIDSLDHARRSKELPPNPDFADFMAHELLPWLREQGIAIQRQKTVLAGSSYGGIASSWVALRYPRLFGNVLSLSGSYWWAPKGEAPGWLTRQYQQSPQYPVRFWLQAGRFETTGPGGGIYRTTQDFEQVLREKGYRVSFHPWSSGHDYAAWCEALIHGMRDFTGLRRP
;
A
#
# COMPACT_ATOMS: atom_id res chain seq x y z
N MET A 1 15.01 -64.79 41.67
CA MET A 1 14.86 -63.64 42.60
C MET A 1 15.65 -62.46 42.06
N LYS A 2 15.01 -61.41 41.55
CA LYS A 2 15.57 -60.06 41.46
C LYS A 2 14.42 -59.07 41.26
N ARG A 3 14.48 -58.00 42.06
CA ARG A 3 13.40 -57.05 42.38
C ARG A 3 13.09 -56.10 41.22
N VAL A 4 11.82 -55.76 41.13
CA VAL A 4 11.24 -54.62 40.40
C VAL A 4 11.74 -53.32 41.01
N TRP A 5 12.12 -52.35 40.18
CA TRP A 5 12.16 -50.93 40.51
C TRP A 5 11.49 -50.16 39.36
N SER A 6 10.35 -49.56 39.67
CA SER A 6 9.59 -48.67 38.79
C SER A 6 10.21 -47.28 38.84
N GLY A 7 10.68 -46.76 37.70
CA GLY A 7 11.06 -45.36 37.52
C GLY A 7 9.96 -44.61 36.78
N LEU A 8 9.24 -43.74 37.49
CA LEU A 8 8.26 -42.80 36.93
C LEU A 8 9.02 -41.68 36.19
N LEU A 9 8.83 -41.56 34.88
CA LEU A 9 9.19 -40.35 34.12
C LEU A 9 8.05 -39.33 34.27
N LEU A 10 8.28 -38.32 35.11
CA LEU A 10 7.42 -37.13 35.19
C LEU A 10 7.66 -36.29 33.93
N GLY A 11 6.70 -36.33 33.00
CA GLY A 11 6.61 -35.35 31.92
C GLY A 11 6.31 -33.98 32.49
N ILE A 12 7.23 -33.04 32.31
CA ILE A 12 6.96 -31.61 32.56
C ILE A 12 6.05 -31.14 31.44
N GLY A 13 4.74 -31.15 31.70
CA GLY A 13 3.77 -30.48 30.86
C GLY A 13 4.01 -28.98 30.95
N THR A 14 4.34 -28.35 29.83
CA THR A 14 4.29 -26.89 29.69
C THR A 14 2.84 -26.45 29.92
N LEU A 15 2.61 -25.67 30.97
CA LEU A 15 1.32 -25.01 31.18
C LEU A 15 1.02 -24.11 29.97
N PRO A 16 -0.22 -24.04 29.47
CA PRO A 16 -0.60 -23.04 28.50
C PRO A 16 -0.38 -21.65 29.11
N ALA A 17 0.20 -20.74 28.33
CA ALA A 17 0.31 -19.35 28.71
C ALA A 17 -1.08 -18.84 29.13
N VAL A 18 -1.16 -18.24 30.32
CA VAL A 18 -2.40 -17.64 30.82
C VAL A 18 -2.74 -16.51 29.86
N ALA A 19 -3.82 -16.65 29.09
CA ALA A 19 -4.31 -15.58 28.24
C ALA A 19 -4.55 -14.32 29.08
N ALA A 20 -4.10 -13.16 28.60
CA ALA A 20 -4.29 -11.90 29.30
C ALA A 20 -5.79 -11.70 29.63
N THR A 21 -6.11 -11.40 30.88
CA THR A 21 -7.49 -11.07 31.27
C THR A 21 -7.91 -9.78 30.58
N CYS A 22 -8.87 -9.86 29.67
CA CYS A 22 -9.31 -8.72 28.86
C CYS A 22 -10.10 -7.70 29.70
N GLU A 23 -9.82 -6.42 29.51
CA GLU A 23 -10.56 -5.31 30.15
C GLU A 23 -11.84 -4.98 29.38
N GLN A 24 -12.95 -4.74 30.08
CA GLN A 24 -14.21 -4.36 29.43
C GLN A 24 -14.18 -2.90 28.99
N SER A 25 -14.48 -2.64 27.72
CA SER A 25 -14.42 -1.30 27.13
C SER A 25 -15.79 -0.63 27.00
N SER A 26 -15.87 0.67 27.31
CA SER A 26 -17.00 1.54 27.00
C SER A 26 -17.04 1.96 25.52
N LEU A 27 -18.12 2.63 25.09
CA LEU A 27 -18.24 3.16 23.71
C LEU A 27 -17.19 4.21 23.34
N GLN A 28 -16.57 4.86 24.33
CA GLN A 28 -15.47 5.78 24.13
C GLN A 28 -14.53 5.72 25.33
N GLY A 29 -13.24 5.98 25.12
CA GLY A 29 -12.26 5.94 26.19
C GLY A 29 -10.86 6.41 25.77
N ASP A 30 -10.02 6.58 26.78
CA ASP A 30 -8.60 6.92 26.68
C ASP A 30 -7.88 6.22 27.84
N VAL A 31 -7.33 5.04 27.55
CA VAL A 31 -6.61 4.23 28.53
C VAL A 31 -5.13 4.17 28.19
N ARG A 32 -4.32 4.05 29.25
CA ARG A 32 -2.85 4.09 29.16
C ARG A 32 -2.30 3.04 30.10
N GLY A 33 -1.23 2.39 29.69
CA GLY A 33 -0.55 1.40 30.51
C GLY A 33 0.88 1.18 30.07
N LYS A 34 1.46 0.10 30.59
CA LYS A 34 2.71 -0.46 30.07
C LYS A 34 2.44 -1.91 29.72
N PHE A 35 3.11 -2.41 28.68
CA PHE A 35 3.07 -3.84 28.41
C PHE A 35 3.76 -4.59 29.55
N ASP A 36 3.16 -5.69 29.97
CA ASP A 36 3.77 -6.58 30.96
C ASP A 36 4.84 -7.47 30.30
N ALA A 37 5.28 -8.52 30.99
CA ALA A 37 6.28 -9.44 30.47
C ALA A 37 5.81 -10.24 29.23
N SER A 38 4.50 -10.38 29.02
CA SER A 38 3.93 -11.03 27.83
C SER A 38 3.97 -10.14 26.59
N GLY A 39 4.05 -8.81 26.78
CA GLY A 39 3.97 -7.87 25.67
C GLY A 39 2.55 -7.65 25.15
N GLU A 40 1.51 -8.17 25.83
CA GLU A 40 0.13 -8.19 25.36
C GLU A 40 -0.81 -7.39 26.27
N VAL A 41 -1.82 -6.76 25.70
CA VAL A 41 -3.00 -6.26 26.42
C VAL A 41 -4.27 -6.55 25.61
N CYS A 42 -5.34 -6.94 26.29
CA CYS A 42 -6.60 -7.31 25.66
C CYS A 42 -7.76 -6.45 26.16
N PHE A 43 -8.66 -6.07 25.25
CA PHE A 43 -9.89 -5.35 25.53
C PHE A 43 -11.09 -6.10 24.97
N VAL A 44 -12.12 -6.38 25.80
CA VAL A 44 -13.43 -6.83 25.33
C VAL A 44 -14.20 -5.62 24.83
N LEU A 45 -14.64 -5.67 23.58
CA LEU A 45 -15.41 -4.62 22.93
C LEU A 45 -16.91 -4.92 23.01
N PRO A 46 -17.76 -3.91 23.13
CA PRO A 46 -19.20 -4.11 23.25
C PRO A 46 -19.80 -4.67 21.96
N GLU A 47 -20.88 -5.45 22.11
CA GLU A 47 -21.74 -5.82 21.00
C GLU A 47 -22.44 -4.57 20.43
N LEU A 48 -22.31 -4.36 19.12
CA LEU A 48 -22.93 -3.24 18.42
C LEU A 48 -23.68 -3.74 17.19
N SER A 49 -24.70 -2.99 16.79
CA SER A 49 -25.30 -3.10 15.46
C SER A 49 -24.31 -2.58 14.40
N GLU A 50 -24.81 -2.11 13.25
CA GLU A 50 -23.97 -1.38 12.30
C GLU A 50 -23.21 -0.27 12.99
N ASN A 51 -21.89 -0.25 12.82
CA ASN A 51 -21.04 0.58 13.65
C ASN A 51 -19.84 1.16 12.90
N TYR A 52 -19.28 2.18 13.53
CA TYR A 52 -18.09 2.90 13.12
C TYR A 52 -17.18 3.05 14.33
N VAL A 53 -15.93 2.57 14.21
CA VAL A 53 -14.89 2.70 15.24
C VAL A 53 -13.76 3.57 14.70
N SER A 54 -13.47 4.64 15.43
CA SER A 54 -12.28 5.46 15.24
C SER A 54 -11.36 5.29 16.45
N ALA A 55 -10.10 4.93 16.21
CA ALA A 55 -9.13 4.71 17.28
C ALA A 55 -7.78 5.34 16.97
N THR A 56 -7.06 5.72 18.03
CA THR A 56 -5.64 6.08 17.99
C THR A 56 -4.88 5.19 18.96
N LEU A 57 -3.87 4.49 18.44
CA LEU A 57 -2.96 3.65 19.21
C LEU A 57 -1.56 4.27 19.22
N ASN A 58 -0.95 4.36 20.39
CA ASN A 58 0.44 4.79 20.56
C ASN A 58 1.25 3.70 21.25
N GLY A 59 2.47 3.48 20.78
CA GLY A 59 3.40 2.51 21.38
C GLY A 59 3.06 1.04 21.11
N VAL A 60 2.21 0.77 20.12
CA VAL A 60 1.69 -0.57 19.78
C VAL A 60 2.32 -1.03 18.47
N THR A 61 2.94 -2.20 18.47
CA THR A 61 3.55 -2.78 17.26
C THR A 61 2.54 -3.59 16.45
N ASP A 62 1.60 -4.26 17.11
CA ASP A 62 0.59 -5.08 16.45
C ASP A 62 -0.76 -4.93 17.14
N ALA A 63 -1.84 -4.89 16.35
CA ALA A 63 -3.20 -4.80 16.86
C ALA A 63 -4.11 -5.71 16.05
N ARG A 64 -4.90 -6.55 16.73
CA ARG A 64 -5.75 -7.56 16.10
C ARG A 64 -7.14 -7.55 16.72
N LEU A 65 -8.15 -7.64 15.86
CA LEU A 65 -9.53 -7.88 16.26
C LEU A 65 -9.81 -9.39 16.19
N LEU A 66 -10.28 -9.97 17.29
CA LEU A 66 -10.57 -11.39 17.45
C LEU A 66 -12.07 -11.61 17.73
N ASP A 67 -12.58 -12.78 17.34
CA ASP A 67 -13.91 -13.24 17.74
C ASP A 67 -13.92 -13.89 19.13
N GLU A 68 -15.09 -14.30 19.61
CA GLU A 68 -15.28 -14.97 20.90
C GLU A 68 -14.52 -16.30 21.03
N GLN A 69 -14.09 -16.90 19.92
CA GLN A 69 -13.28 -18.13 19.88
C GLN A 69 -11.78 -17.84 19.69
N ASN A 70 -11.35 -16.59 19.89
CA ASN A 70 -9.98 -16.11 19.68
C ASN A 70 -9.47 -16.29 18.24
N ARG A 71 -10.36 -16.41 17.25
CA ARG A 71 -9.97 -16.45 15.84
C ARG A 71 -9.82 -15.03 15.32
N ARG A 72 -8.78 -14.82 14.51
CA ARG A 72 -8.48 -13.50 13.94
C ARG A 72 -9.55 -13.08 12.94
N ILE A 73 -10.17 -11.94 13.21
CA ILE A 73 -11.10 -11.26 12.29
C ILE A 73 -10.29 -10.34 11.38
N ARG A 74 -9.59 -9.35 11.96
CA ARG A 74 -8.88 -8.32 11.20
C ARG A 74 -7.58 -7.94 11.89
N THR A 75 -6.50 -7.84 11.12
CA THR A 75 -5.27 -7.18 11.53
C THR A 75 -5.44 -5.68 11.33
N LEU A 76 -5.21 -4.89 12.38
CA LEU A 76 -5.33 -3.44 12.37
C LEU A 76 -3.96 -2.75 12.28
N ILE A 77 -2.96 -3.34 12.93
CA ILE A 77 -1.55 -2.94 12.85
C ILE A 77 -0.73 -4.22 12.80
N GLU A 78 0.30 -4.24 11.96
CA GLU A 78 1.30 -5.30 11.89
C GLU A 78 2.68 -4.66 11.75
N LYS A 79 3.62 -5.06 12.63
CA LYS A 79 5.01 -4.56 12.63
C LYS A 79 5.13 -3.02 12.62
N GLY A 80 4.22 -2.34 13.32
CA GLY A 80 4.31 -0.91 13.55
C GLY A 80 5.53 -0.56 14.41
N PRO A 81 6.11 0.64 14.25
CA PRO A 81 7.22 1.07 15.09
C PRO A 81 6.77 1.19 16.56
N ALA A 82 7.60 0.70 17.49
CA ALA A 82 7.26 0.65 18.93
C ALA A 82 7.07 2.02 19.60
N ASP A 83 7.45 3.11 18.93
CA ASP A 83 7.24 4.50 19.33
C ASP A 83 6.20 5.22 18.46
N GLY A 84 5.50 4.47 17.59
CA GLY A 84 4.59 5.00 16.57
C GLY A 84 3.22 5.39 17.10
N GLU A 85 2.56 6.24 16.32
CA GLU A 85 1.14 6.57 16.45
C GLU A 85 0.37 6.05 15.21
N HIS A 86 -0.75 5.36 15.47
CA HIS A 86 -1.59 4.77 14.44
C HIS A 86 -3.03 5.24 14.60
N THR A 87 -3.58 5.90 13.58
CA THR A 87 -5.01 6.23 13.50
C THR A 87 -5.75 5.19 12.68
N LEU A 88 -6.75 4.54 13.27
CA LEU A 88 -7.45 3.40 12.72
C LEU A 88 -8.93 3.70 12.53
N LEU A 89 -9.50 3.21 11.42
CA LEU A 89 -10.93 3.19 11.14
C LEU A 89 -11.36 1.76 10.81
N PHE A 90 -12.33 1.22 11.56
CA PHE A 90 -12.83 -0.15 11.37
C PHE A 90 -14.25 -0.31 11.92
N ALA A 91 -14.86 -1.47 11.71
CA ALA A 91 -16.13 -1.86 12.30
C ALA A 91 -15.95 -3.15 13.10
N LEU A 92 -16.73 -3.27 14.17
CA LEU A 92 -16.91 -4.51 14.92
C LEU A 92 -17.89 -5.42 14.18
N PRO A 93 -17.79 -6.75 14.34
CA PRO A 93 -18.78 -7.65 13.78
C PRO A 93 -20.15 -7.35 14.38
N VAL A 94 -21.16 -7.30 13.52
CA VAL A 94 -22.52 -6.90 13.89
C VAL A 94 -23.12 -7.94 14.83
N LYS A 95 -23.61 -7.48 15.98
CA LYS A 95 -24.27 -8.28 17.01
C LYS A 95 -23.44 -9.48 17.50
N GLN A 96 -22.12 -9.29 17.62
CA GLN A 96 -21.20 -10.28 18.16
C GLN A 96 -20.20 -9.61 19.09
N ASN A 97 -19.78 -10.29 20.17
CA ASN A 97 -18.66 -9.81 20.97
C ASN A 97 -17.35 -9.98 20.19
N SER A 98 -16.42 -9.08 20.45
CA SER A 98 -15.08 -9.16 19.88
C SER A 98 -14.06 -8.62 20.87
N SER A 99 -12.81 -9.02 20.67
CA SER A 99 -11.70 -8.57 21.49
C SER A 99 -10.66 -7.85 20.65
N LEU A 100 -10.16 -6.72 21.14
CA LEU A 100 -8.98 -6.05 20.60
C LEU A 100 -7.76 -6.47 21.41
N VAL A 101 -6.81 -7.12 20.75
CA VAL A 101 -5.53 -7.51 21.35
C VAL A 101 -4.43 -6.63 20.77
N LEU A 102 -3.70 -5.95 21.64
CA LEU A 102 -2.57 -5.11 21.31
C LEU A 102 -1.28 -5.80 21.76
N HIS A 103 -0.23 -5.71 20.95
CA HIS A 103 1.10 -6.15 21.29
C HIS A 103 2.09 -4.99 21.23
N GLY A 104 3.13 -5.08 22.06
CA GLY A 104 4.27 -4.20 22.01
C GLY A 104 5.41 -4.69 22.88
N GLU A 105 6.44 -3.87 22.99
CA GLU A 105 7.64 -4.21 23.75
C GLU A 105 7.37 -4.21 25.27
N ALA A 106 7.75 -5.29 25.95
CA ALA A 106 7.61 -5.43 27.40
C ALA A 106 8.17 -4.21 28.15
N GLY A 107 7.39 -3.69 29.10
CA GLY A 107 7.73 -2.51 29.91
C GLY A 107 7.59 -1.16 29.21
N LYS A 108 7.31 -1.11 27.90
CA LYS A 108 7.07 0.15 27.17
C LYS A 108 5.63 0.65 27.38
N PRO A 109 5.43 1.99 27.37
CA PRO A 109 4.12 2.56 27.53
C PRO A 109 3.27 2.39 26.27
N TRP A 110 1.97 2.21 26.45
CA TRP A 110 0.98 2.23 25.39
C TRP A 110 -0.19 3.16 25.75
N ARG A 111 -0.90 3.64 24.73
CA ARG A 111 -2.15 4.39 24.87
C ARG A 111 -3.14 3.97 23.81
N PHE A 112 -4.38 3.72 24.23
CA PHE A 112 -5.51 3.42 23.36
C PHE A 112 -6.61 4.45 23.58
N GLN A 113 -6.89 5.23 22.54
CA GLN A 113 -7.99 6.18 22.49
C GLN A 113 -9.00 5.73 21.46
N TRP A 114 -10.29 5.73 21.77
CA TRP A 114 -11.30 5.30 20.82
C TRP A 114 -12.65 5.97 21.00
N ARG A 115 -13.42 5.91 19.92
CA ARG A 115 -14.83 6.22 19.88
C ARG A 115 -15.55 5.24 18.94
N MET A 116 -16.59 4.63 19.46
CA MET A 116 -17.50 3.73 18.77
C MET A 116 -18.87 4.39 18.66
N LYS A 117 -19.52 4.23 17.53
CA LYS A 117 -20.89 4.67 17.30
C LYS A 117 -21.63 3.62 16.51
N GLU A 118 -22.89 3.38 16.84
CA GLU A 118 -23.81 2.77 15.88
C GLU A 118 -24.14 3.78 14.77
N THR A 119 -24.37 3.27 13.57
CA THR A 119 -24.56 4.05 12.35
C THR A 119 -25.53 3.32 11.41
N SER A 120 -25.92 3.98 10.33
CA SER A 120 -26.55 3.37 9.18
C SER A 120 -25.69 3.63 7.95
N ALA A 121 -25.84 2.80 6.93
CA ALA A 121 -25.12 3.02 5.68
C ALA A 121 -25.62 4.29 4.97
N LEU A 122 -24.72 4.94 4.25
CA LEU A 122 -25.04 6.10 3.41
C LEU A 122 -26.09 5.73 2.35
N ALA A 123 -27.30 6.29 2.45
CA ALA A 123 -28.38 5.96 1.53
C ALA A 123 -28.04 6.36 0.08
N ARG A 124 -28.29 5.45 -0.87
CA ARG A 124 -28.16 5.68 -2.32
C ARG A 124 -29.41 5.17 -3.04
N GLY A 125 -30.19 6.09 -3.59
CA GLY A 125 -31.39 5.79 -4.38
C GLY A 125 -31.25 5.99 -5.89
N GLN A 126 -30.05 6.34 -6.38
CA GLN A 126 -29.83 6.54 -7.81
C GLN A 126 -29.74 5.19 -8.52
N MET A 127 -30.46 5.06 -9.64
CA MET A 127 -30.35 3.94 -10.56
C MET A 127 -29.47 4.36 -11.74
N LEU A 128 -28.64 3.43 -12.22
CA LEU A 128 -27.85 3.57 -13.43
C LEU A 128 -28.21 2.42 -14.36
N GLU A 129 -28.47 2.72 -15.63
CA GLU A 129 -28.66 1.69 -16.64
C GLU A 129 -27.32 1.01 -16.96
N PRO A 130 -27.27 -0.33 -17.07
CA PRO A 130 -26.04 -1.03 -17.36
C PRO A 130 -25.57 -0.79 -18.80
N GLU A 131 -24.30 -0.40 -18.95
CA GLU A 131 -23.65 -0.33 -20.26
C GLU A 131 -23.02 -1.67 -20.69
N SER A 132 -22.82 -2.59 -19.74
CA SER A 132 -22.30 -3.95 -20.01
C SER A 132 -23.36 -4.77 -20.76
N PRO A 133 -23.07 -5.34 -21.95
CA PRO A 133 -24.00 -6.21 -22.67
C PRO A 133 -24.49 -7.38 -21.81
N THR A 134 -23.60 -7.99 -21.03
CA THR A 134 -23.95 -9.06 -20.10
C THR A 134 -24.95 -8.58 -19.03
N LEU A 135 -24.71 -7.41 -18.43
CA LEU A 135 -25.64 -6.85 -17.45
C LEU A 135 -26.96 -6.37 -18.07
N GLN A 136 -26.99 -5.96 -19.33
CA GLN A 136 -28.23 -5.63 -20.05
C GLN A 136 -29.11 -6.88 -20.26
N VAL A 137 -28.50 -8.03 -20.58
CA VAL A 137 -29.21 -9.31 -20.66
C VAL A 137 -29.75 -9.69 -19.28
N LEU A 138 -28.92 -9.56 -18.24
CA LEU A 138 -29.34 -9.85 -16.87
C LEU A 138 -30.46 -8.93 -16.40
N ALA A 139 -30.40 -7.64 -16.70
CA ALA A 139 -31.45 -6.67 -16.37
C ALA A 139 -32.81 -7.10 -16.96
N LYS A 140 -32.84 -7.49 -18.24
CA LYS A 140 -34.05 -8.01 -18.89
C LYS A 140 -34.57 -9.28 -18.20
N ALA A 141 -33.68 -10.20 -17.83
CA ALA A 141 -34.06 -11.41 -17.12
C ALA A 141 -34.66 -11.10 -15.74
N ILE A 142 -34.07 -10.17 -14.98
CA ILE A 142 -34.59 -9.71 -13.68
C ILE A 142 -35.96 -9.06 -13.85
N SER A 143 -36.12 -8.16 -14.83
CA SER A 143 -37.41 -7.51 -15.12
C SER A 143 -38.50 -8.51 -15.51
N ALA A 144 -38.13 -9.67 -16.07
CA ALA A 144 -39.05 -10.77 -16.38
C ALA A 144 -39.30 -11.73 -15.20
N GLY A 145 -38.78 -11.43 -13.99
CA GLY A 145 -38.94 -12.27 -12.80
C GLY A 145 -37.90 -13.38 -12.64
N GLY A 146 -36.80 -13.34 -13.41
CA GLY A 146 -35.69 -14.28 -13.31
C GLY A 146 -34.77 -14.06 -12.10
N SER A 147 -33.96 -15.07 -11.77
CA SER A 147 -32.97 -15.02 -10.67
C SER A 147 -31.58 -14.55 -11.13
N THR A 148 -30.74 -14.17 -10.17
CA THR A 148 -29.32 -13.81 -10.40
C THR A 148 -28.35 -14.97 -10.18
N ASP A 149 -28.83 -16.16 -9.81
CA ASP A 149 -27.96 -17.27 -9.39
C ASP A 149 -27.07 -17.78 -10.51
N ALA A 150 -27.62 -17.94 -11.73
CA ALA A 150 -26.82 -18.38 -12.89
C ALA A 150 -25.70 -17.38 -13.23
N PHE A 151 -25.98 -16.08 -13.08
CA PHE A 151 -24.99 -15.02 -13.26
C PHE A 151 -23.87 -15.12 -12.23
N TRP A 152 -24.21 -15.23 -10.94
CA TRP A 152 -23.20 -15.34 -9.88
C TRP A 152 -22.40 -16.64 -9.96
N GLN A 153 -23.00 -17.75 -10.36
CA GLN A 153 -22.28 -18.99 -10.62
C GLN A 153 -21.27 -18.84 -11.76
N ALA A 154 -21.57 -18.03 -12.79
CA ALA A 154 -20.60 -17.70 -13.82
C ALA A 154 -19.45 -16.85 -13.26
N GLN A 155 -19.74 -15.82 -12.46
CA GLN A 155 -18.72 -14.95 -11.87
C GLN A 155 -17.82 -15.67 -10.86
N ILE A 156 -18.35 -16.63 -10.10
CA ILE A 156 -17.55 -17.47 -9.21
C ILE A 156 -16.51 -18.30 -10.00
N ARG A 157 -16.85 -18.72 -11.23
CA ARG A 157 -15.94 -19.50 -12.09
C ARG A 157 -14.97 -18.63 -12.88
N GLN A 158 -15.40 -17.45 -13.31
CA GLN A 158 -14.62 -16.57 -14.20
C GLN A 158 -13.79 -15.53 -13.44
N GLY A 159 -14.18 -15.23 -12.20
CA GLY A 159 -13.62 -14.16 -11.38
C GLY A 159 -14.21 -12.79 -11.68
N THR A 160 -13.83 -11.81 -10.88
CA THR A 160 -14.18 -10.39 -11.03
C THR A 160 -12.93 -9.50 -10.98
N PRO A 161 -12.97 -8.27 -11.54
CA PRO A 161 -14.10 -7.66 -12.23
C PRO A 161 -14.36 -8.30 -13.60
N MET A 162 -15.56 -8.14 -14.13
CA MET A 162 -15.85 -8.59 -15.49
C MET A 162 -15.12 -7.71 -16.51
N VAL A 163 -14.57 -8.33 -17.55
CA VAL A 163 -13.87 -7.63 -18.64
C VAL A 163 -14.51 -7.98 -19.97
N GLU A 164 -15.05 -6.97 -20.65
CA GLU A 164 -15.71 -7.10 -21.96
C GLU A 164 -14.97 -6.29 -23.02
N PRO A 165 -14.89 -6.76 -24.28
CA PRO A 165 -14.25 -5.99 -25.36
C PRO A 165 -15.06 -4.73 -25.69
N VAL A 166 -14.37 -3.64 -26.00
CA VAL A 166 -14.96 -2.42 -26.57
C VAL A 166 -14.38 -2.18 -27.97
N ASP A 167 -13.06 -2.08 -28.07
CA ASP A 167 -12.30 -1.97 -29.32
C ASP A 167 -10.90 -2.61 -29.17
N ALA A 168 -10.00 -2.36 -30.13
CA ALA A 168 -8.64 -2.91 -30.12
C ALA A 168 -7.74 -2.35 -29.00
N SER A 169 -8.01 -1.13 -28.52
CA SER A 169 -7.23 -0.40 -27.52
C SER A 169 -7.94 -0.20 -26.19
N HIS A 170 -9.22 -0.56 -26.07
CA HIS A 170 -10.01 -0.36 -24.85
C HIS A 170 -10.81 -1.61 -24.46
N LYS A 171 -10.99 -1.74 -23.15
CA LYS A 171 -11.85 -2.76 -22.52
C LYS A 171 -12.87 -2.08 -21.62
N ARG A 172 -14.03 -2.71 -21.48
CA ARG A 172 -15.02 -2.38 -20.47
C ARG A 172 -14.75 -3.24 -19.25
N VAL A 173 -14.51 -2.61 -18.11
CA VAL A 173 -14.32 -3.27 -16.82
C VAL A 173 -15.51 -2.99 -15.95
N THR A 174 -16.19 -4.03 -15.52
CA THR A 174 -17.39 -3.95 -14.67
C THR A 174 -17.10 -4.57 -13.31
N PHE A 175 -17.00 -3.69 -12.31
CA PHE A 175 -16.86 -4.07 -10.90
C PHE A 175 -18.21 -4.54 -10.37
N LEU A 176 -18.18 -5.58 -9.54
CA LEU A 176 -19.38 -6.25 -9.06
C LEU A 176 -19.32 -6.47 -7.55
N TRP A 177 -20.49 -6.43 -6.93
CA TRP A 177 -20.64 -6.85 -5.54
C TRP A 177 -21.98 -7.55 -5.33
N ARG A 178 -22.00 -8.61 -4.52
CA ARG A 178 -23.21 -9.37 -4.19
C ARG A 178 -23.72 -9.01 -2.80
N GLY A 179 -24.98 -8.59 -2.70
CA GLY A 179 -25.72 -8.59 -1.43
C GLY A 179 -25.30 -7.54 -0.40
N ALA A 180 -24.76 -6.38 -0.81
CA ALA A 180 -24.74 -5.21 0.08
C ALA A 180 -26.17 -4.70 0.30
N ARG A 181 -26.42 -4.09 1.46
CA ARG A 181 -27.76 -3.64 1.85
C ARG A 181 -28.11 -2.32 1.23
N ASP A 182 -27.22 -1.33 1.35
CA ASP A 182 -27.56 0.07 1.08
C ASP A 182 -26.66 0.72 0.03
N ASN A 183 -25.36 0.40 0.03
CA ASN A 183 -24.42 0.96 -0.94
C ASN A 183 -23.18 0.07 -1.11
N VAL A 184 -22.47 0.30 -2.21
CA VAL A 184 -21.10 -0.21 -2.40
C VAL A 184 -20.30 0.89 -3.07
N PHE A 185 -19.05 1.06 -2.65
CA PHE A 185 -18.11 1.99 -3.28
C PHE A 185 -16.86 1.26 -3.76
N ILE A 186 -16.26 1.76 -4.84
CA ILE A 186 -14.92 1.36 -5.25
C ILE A 186 -13.89 2.33 -4.66
N LEU A 187 -12.88 1.79 -3.99
CA LEU A 187 -11.71 2.52 -3.53
C LEU A 187 -10.56 2.23 -4.50
N GLY A 188 -10.10 3.28 -5.19
CA GLY A 188 -9.01 3.19 -6.16
C GLY A 188 -9.34 3.94 -7.46
N SER A 189 -8.53 3.67 -8.48
CA SER A 189 -8.77 4.13 -9.86
C SER A 189 -9.86 3.31 -10.57
N PRO A 190 -10.42 3.77 -11.70
CA PRO A 190 -10.11 5.00 -12.44
C PRO A 190 -10.82 6.27 -11.92
N ALA A 191 -11.71 6.12 -10.93
CA ALA A 191 -12.59 7.16 -10.41
C ALA A 191 -11.89 8.33 -9.70
N GLY A 192 -10.84 8.04 -8.94
CA GLY A 192 -10.12 9.02 -8.11
C GLY A 192 -10.87 9.52 -6.86
N ASP A 193 -12.21 9.51 -6.82
CA ASP A 193 -13.01 10.08 -5.71
C ASP A 193 -14.03 9.14 -5.04
N HIS A 194 -13.72 7.85 -4.99
CA HIS A 194 -14.55 6.79 -4.39
C HIS A 194 -15.95 6.72 -5.01
N ASP A 195 -16.01 6.13 -6.19
CA ASP A 195 -17.22 6.06 -6.96
C ASP A 195 -18.23 5.03 -6.40
N PRO A 196 -19.53 5.33 -6.32
CA PRO A 196 -20.54 4.35 -5.91
C PRO A 196 -20.81 3.33 -7.02
N LEU A 197 -21.05 2.07 -6.67
CA LEU A 197 -21.72 1.11 -7.53
C LEU A 197 -23.24 1.30 -7.43
N PHE A 198 -23.95 0.84 -8.44
CA PHE A 198 -25.40 0.97 -8.58
C PHE A 198 -26.06 -0.40 -8.54
N ARG A 199 -27.24 -0.47 -7.91
CA ARG A 199 -28.02 -1.70 -7.83
C ARG A 199 -28.68 -1.99 -9.17
N LEU A 200 -28.57 -3.23 -9.66
CA LEU A 200 -29.22 -3.67 -10.89
C LEU A 200 -30.68 -4.04 -10.61
N GLY A 201 -31.59 -3.09 -10.88
CA GLY A 201 -33.00 -3.23 -10.53
C GLY A 201 -33.18 -3.52 -9.03
N ASN A 202 -34.04 -4.48 -8.70
CA ASN A 202 -34.29 -4.90 -7.32
C ASN A 202 -33.46 -6.13 -6.89
N SER A 203 -32.38 -6.45 -7.61
CA SER A 203 -31.60 -7.68 -7.40
C SER A 203 -30.50 -7.55 -6.33
N ASP A 204 -29.71 -8.61 -6.12
CA ASP A 204 -28.54 -8.61 -5.23
C ASP A 204 -27.24 -8.15 -5.94
N VAL A 205 -27.33 -7.68 -7.19
CA VAL A 205 -26.18 -7.26 -8.01
C VAL A 205 -25.96 -5.76 -7.91
N TRP A 206 -24.78 -5.39 -7.42
CA TRP A 206 -24.25 -4.03 -7.48
C TRP A 206 -23.18 -3.96 -8.55
N PHE A 207 -23.19 -2.92 -9.38
CA PHE A 207 -22.23 -2.80 -10.48
C PHE A 207 -21.73 -1.38 -10.72
N ARG A 208 -20.53 -1.27 -11.31
CA ARG A 208 -20.08 -0.05 -11.99
C ARG A 208 -19.15 -0.42 -13.14
N SER A 209 -19.37 0.21 -14.29
CA SER A 209 -18.57 -0.03 -15.49
C SER A 209 -17.69 1.17 -15.82
N TYR A 210 -16.50 0.89 -16.33
CA TYR A 210 -15.59 1.88 -16.91
C TYR A 210 -15.06 1.38 -18.23
N VAL A 211 -14.82 2.28 -19.18
CA VAL A 211 -14.01 1.98 -20.36
C VAL A 211 -12.59 2.46 -20.08
N VAL A 212 -11.63 1.53 -20.11
CA VAL A 212 -10.22 1.79 -19.79
C VAL A 212 -9.32 1.29 -20.93
N PRO A 213 -8.09 1.82 -21.06
CA PRO A 213 -7.10 1.25 -21.97
C PRO A 213 -6.90 -0.25 -21.77
N ALA A 214 -6.66 -0.97 -22.86
CA ALA A 214 -6.52 -2.43 -22.86
C ALA A 214 -5.22 -2.92 -22.17
N ASP A 215 -4.34 -2.01 -21.76
CA ASP A 215 -3.13 -2.28 -20.99
C ASP A 215 -3.26 -1.81 -19.52
N THR A 216 -4.47 -1.53 -19.04
CA THR A 216 -4.66 -1.01 -17.68
C THR A 216 -4.22 -1.98 -16.60
N VAL A 217 -3.45 -1.45 -15.64
CA VAL A 217 -3.02 -2.14 -14.41
C VAL A 217 -3.34 -1.26 -13.23
N MET A 218 -4.10 -1.78 -12.28
CA MET A 218 -4.42 -1.09 -11.03
C MET A 218 -4.93 -2.04 -9.96
N GLN A 219 -4.79 -1.63 -8.72
CA GLN A 219 -5.36 -2.28 -7.55
C GLN A 219 -6.59 -1.52 -7.07
N TYR A 220 -7.52 -2.25 -6.46
CA TYR A 220 -8.75 -1.69 -5.94
C TYR A 220 -9.24 -2.45 -4.71
N LYS A 221 -10.14 -1.80 -3.97
CA LYS A 221 -10.98 -2.42 -2.95
C LYS A 221 -12.44 -2.09 -3.21
N LEU A 222 -13.33 -2.94 -2.72
CA LEU A 222 -14.76 -2.67 -2.67
C LEU A 222 -15.17 -2.46 -1.21
N ALA A 223 -16.05 -1.51 -0.99
CA ALA A 223 -16.50 -1.11 0.34
C ALA A 223 -18.04 -1.18 0.37
N PRO A 224 -18.62 -2.30 0.81
CA PRO A 224 -20.06 -2.39 1.04
C PRO A 224 -20.47 -1.58 2.28
N ASP A 225 -21.70 -1.10 2.28
CA ASP A 225 -22.39 -0.50 3.43
C ASP A 225 -21.54 0.54 4.17
N VAL A 226 -20.91 1.47 3.42
CA VAL A 226 -20.07 2.53 3.99
C VAL A 226 -20.91 3.36 4.96
N PRO A 227 -20.46 3.56 6.21
CA PRO A 227 -21.27 4.18 7.25
C PRO A 227 -21.43 5.69 6.99
N LEU A 228 -22.62 6.21 7.33
CA LEU A 228 -22.87 7.64 7.45
C LEU A 228 -22.27 8.13 8.77
N ILE A 229 -21.42 9.14 8.71
CA ILE A 229 -20.79 9.69 9.91
C ILE A 229 -21.02 11.19 10.04
N ASP A 230 -21.10 11.66 11.28
CA ASP A 230 -21.02 13.08 11.58
C ASP A 230 -19.58 13.57 11.30
N GLY A 231 -19.43 14.70 10.61
CA GLY A 231 -18.12 15.30 10.39
C GLY A 231 -18.02 16.10 9.11
N SER A 232 -16.78 16.36 8.69
CA SER A 232 -16.50 17.00 7.40
C SER A 232 -16.70 16.03 6.24
N SER A 233 -16.80 16.57 5.01
CA SER A 233 -16.79 15.75 3.79
C SER A 233 -15.53 14.88 3.69
N ARG A 234 -14.40 15.35 4.24
CA ARG A 234 -13.15 14.58 4.31
C ARG A 234 -13.28 13.40 5.27
N ASP A 235 -13.94 13.57 6.41
CA ASP A 235 -14.17 12.49 7.36
C ASP A 235 -15.07 11.43 6.72
N GLN A 236 -16.18 11.85 6.10
CA GLN A 236 -17.09 10.95 5.39
C GLN A 236 -16.38 10.19 4.26
N ARG A 237 -15.49 10.86 3.51
CA ARG A 237 -14.67 10.21 2.48
C ARG A 237 -13.73 9.15 3.05
N ARG A 238 -13.20 9.35 4.26
CA ARG A 238 -12.33 8.38 4.97
C ARG A 238 -13.10 7.21 5.56
N ALA A 239 -14.39 7.36 5.83
CA ALA A 239 -15.25 6.30 6.38
C ALA A 239 -15.28 5.03 5.50
N ILE A 240 -14.96 5.13 4.21
CA ILE A 240 -14.81 3.98 3.31
C ILE A 240 -13.83 2.92 3.85
N LEU A 241 -12.80 3.32 4.61
CA LEU A 241 -11.76 2.44 5.14
C LEU A 241 -12.29 1.44 6.18
N VAL A 242 -13.49 1.69 6.71
CA VAL A 242 -14.17 0.81 7.65
C VAL A 242 -14.47 -0.55 7.01
N SER A 243 -15.05 -0.54 5.81
CA SER A 243 -15.51 -1.74 5.11
C SER A 243 -14.74 -2.06 3.83
N ALA A 244 -13.84 -1.18 3.36
CA ALA A 244 -13.01 -1.43 2.20
C ALA A 244 -12.20 -2.73 2.36
N GLN A 245 -12.36 -3.63 1.39
CA GLN A 245 -11.73 -4.95 1.38
C GLN A 245 -11.51 -5.44 -0.05
N ALA A 246 -10.68 -6.47 -0.19
CA ALA A 246 -10.49 -7.18 -1.44
C ALA A 246 -11.85 -7.68 -1.99
N ASP A 247 -11.97 -7.61 -3.30
CA ASP A 247 -13.04 -8.25 -4.06
C ASP A 247 -12.99 -9.77 -3.83
N PRO A 248 -14.04 -10.37 -3.26
CA PRO A 248 -14.04 -11.79 -2.88
C PRO A 248 -13.97 -12.75 -4.07
N LEU A 249 -14.29 -12.30 -5.28
CA LEU A 249 -14.25 -13.12 -6.49
C LEU A 249 -13.06 -12.79 -7.40
N ASN A 250 -12.17 -11.87 -6.98
CA ASN A 250 -10.91 -11.63 -7.69
C ASN A 250 -9.80 -12.53 -7.11
N PRO A 251 -9.28 -13.51 -7.85
CA PRO A 251 -8.21 -14.39 -7.36
C PRO A 251 -6.85 -13.69 -7.31
N ASP A 252 -6.68 -12.58 -8.02
CA ASP A 252 -5.42 -11.88 -8.18
C ASP A 252 -5.21 -10.83 -7.10
N THR A 253 -4.22 -11.07 -6.23
CA THR A 253 -3.78 -10.17 -5.18
C THR A 253 -2.26 -10.24 -5.05
N PHE A 254 -1.64 -9.09 -4.75
CA PHE A 254 -0.26 -9.06 -4.26
C PHE A 254 -0.22 -9.41 -2.75
N GLY A 255 0.96 -9.76 -2.25
CA GLY A 255 1.20 -10.07 -0.83
C GLY A 255 0.89 -11.51 -0.42
N GLU A 256 1.08 -11.81 0.87
CA GLU A 256 0.86 -13.14 1.41
C GLU A 256 -0.63 -13.52 1.43
N GLN A 257 -0.93 -14.75 1.02
CA GLN A 257 -2.29 -15.33 1.05
C GLN A 257 -2.91 -15.37 2.45
N GLN A 258 -2.08 -15.30 3.51
CA GLN A 258 -2.53 -15.35 4.91
C GLN A 258 -3.00 -14.00 5.47
N THR A 259 -2.87 -12.91 4.71
CA THR A 259 -3.40 -11.60 5.09
C THR A 259 -4.93 -11.58 5.00
N ASP A 260 -5.58 -10.88 5.92
CA ASP A 260 -7.04 -10.79 5.92
C ASP A 260 -7.56 -9.93 4.74
N ARG A 261 -8.85 -10.07 4.43
CA ARG A 261 -9.47 -9.38 3.29
C ARG A 261 -9.40 -7.85 3.37
N TRP A 262 -9.29 -7.24 4.55
CA TRP A 262 -9.25 -5.79 4.72
C TRP A 262 -7.86 -5.23 4.40
N ASN A 263 -6.81 -6.03 4.58
CA ASN A 263 -5.43 -5.65 4.28
C ASN A 263 -4.98 -6.04 2.85
N ARG A 264 -5.83 -6.72 2.07
CA ARG A 264 -5.56 -7.08 0.68
C ARG A 264 -6.23 -6.16 -0.32
N TYR A 265 -5.54 -5.85 -1.41
CA TYR A 265 -6.13 -5.21 -2.58
C TYR A 265 -6.30 -6.24 -3.69
N SER A 266 -7.40 -6.14 -4.43
CA SER A 266 -7.61 -6.92 -5.65
C SER A 266 -6.90 -6.26 -6.82
N LEU A 267 -6.40 -7.06 -7.75
CA LEU A 267 -5.65 -6.61 -8.92
C LEU A 267 -6.53 -6.68 -10.18
N LEU A 268 -6.61 -5.59 -10.92
CA LEU A 268 -6.96 -5.59 -12.33
C LEU A 268 -5.66 -5.53 -13.14
N ASP A 269 -5.41 -6.55 -13.94
CA ASP A 269 -4.27 -6.60 -14.86
C ASP A 269 -4.74 -6.98 -16.26
N LEU A 270 -4.84 -5.98 -17.13
CA LEU A 270 -5.16 -6.17 -18.54
C LEU A 270 -3.90 -6.28 -19.42
N SER A 271 -2.71 -6.13 -18.82
CA SER A 271 -1.47 -6.18 -19.58
C SER A 271 -1.16 -7.61 -20.04
N PRO A 272 -0.65 -7.80 -21.28
CA PRO A 272 -0.36 -9.14 -21.80
C PRO A 272 0.83 -9.81 -21.09
N ALA A 273 1.79 -9.02 -20.59
CA ALA A 273 2.95 -9.51 -19.88
C ALA A 273 3.54 -8.41 -18.98
N ARG A 274 4.07 -8.81 -17.83
CA ARG A 274 4.72 -7.93 -16.85
C ARG A 274 5.93 -8.58 -16.22
N TYR A 275 6.90 -7.77 -15.83
CA TYR A 275 8.04 -8.23 -15.05
C TYR A 275 7.67 -8.41 -13.57
N CYS A 276 6.90 -7.47 -13.00
CA CYS A 276 6.40 -7.54 -11.62
C CYS A 276 4.96 -8.09 -11.59
N SER A 277 4.81 -9.38 -11.89
CA SER A 277 3.55 -10.12 -11.75
C SER A 277 3.42 -10.77 -10.37
N VAL A 278 2.20 -11.14 -9.97
CA VAL A 278 1.94 -11.91 -8.73
C VAL A 278 2.76 -13.21 -8.70
N GLN A 279 2.94 -13.86 -9.85
CA GLN A 279 3.77 -15.06 -9.94
C GLN A 279 5.26 -14.77 -9.72
N ALA A 280 5.75 -13.62 -10.19
CA ALA A 280 7.15 -13.23 -10.01
C ALA A 280 7.46 -12.88 -8.54
N THR A 281 6.54 -12.21 -7.84
CA THR A 281 6.71 -11.83 -6.42
C THR A 281 6.64 -13.02 -5.46
N THR A 282 6.08 -14.15 -5.89
CA THR A 282 6.00 -15.40 -5.11
C THR A 282 7.17 -16.34 -5.33
N GLN A 283 8.04 -16.09 -6.32
CA GLN A 283 9.27 -16.87 -6.49
C GLN A 283 10.20 -16.62 -5.29
N PRO A 284 10.87 -17.66 -4.74
CA PRO A 284 11.82 -17.46 -3.67
C PRO A 284 13.05 -16.68 -4.14
N LEU A 285 13.72 -16.01 -3.21
CA LEU A 285 15.04 -15.43 -3.45
C LEU A 285 16.08 -16.55 -3.53
N VAL A 286 16.75 -16.74 -4.68
CA VAL A 286 17.64 -17.90 -4.91
C VAL A 286 19.10 -17.49 -5.07
N HIS A 287 19.36 -16.35 -5.73
CA HIS A 287 20.71 -15.97 -6.12
C HIS A 287 21.32 -14.92 -5.19
N GLY A 288 20.60 -13.84 -4.89
CA GLY A 288 21.07 -12.79 -3.99
C GLY A 288 20.80 -13.04 -2.50
N THR A 289 21.19 -12.07 -1.68
CA THR A 289 20.98 -12.07 -0.23
C THR A 289 20.26 -10.81 0.22
N LEU A 290 19.32 -10.96 1.15
CA LEU A 290 18.70 -9.86 1.89
C LEU A 290 19.27 -9.78 3.31
N SER A 291 19.63 -8.59 3.74
CA SER A 291 20.03 -8.32 5.13
C SER A 291 19.28 -7.11 5.66
N ARG A 292 18.67 -7.24 6.84
CA ARG A 292 17.99 -6.15 7.56
C ARG A 292 18.92 -5.60 8.64
N GLN A 293 19.03 -4.28 8.74
CA GLN A 293 19.84 -3.64 9.77
C GLN A 293 19.18 -2.36 10.27
N MET A 294 19.34 -2.06 11.55
CA MET A 294 18.87 -0.81 12.13
C MET A 294 19.89 0.30 11.93
N LEU A 295 19.44 1.44 11.40
CA LEU A 295 20.20 2.68 11.28
C LEU A 295 19.63 3.72 12.26
N ASN A 296 20.47 4.16 13.19
CA ASN A 296 20.15 5.25 14.12
C ASN A 296 20.59 6.58 13.49
N SER A 297 19.65 7.49 13.32
CA SER A 297 19.89 8.83 12.77
C SER A 297 19.98 9.87 13.88
N ARG A 298 21.07 10.63 13.94
CA ARG A 298 21.17 11.79 14.86
C ARG A 298 20.43 12.98 14.28
N ILE A 299 20.47 13.14 12.95
CA ILE A 299 19.79 14.23 12.25
C ILE A 299 18.26 14.13 12.41
N LEU A 300 17.69 12.94 12.26
CA LEU A 300 16.24 12.72 12.34
C LEU A 300 15.75 12.38 13.75
N GLY A 301 16.66 12.05 14.66
CA GLY A 301 16.33 11.67 16.04
C GLY A 301 15.48 10.40 16.12
N ASN A 302 15.63 9.48 15.18
CA ASN A 302 14.93 8.20 15.15
C ASN A 302 15.83 7.08 14.60
N SER A 303 15.32 5.86 14.72
CA SER A 303 15.93 4.66 14.16
C SER A 303 15.00 4.06 13.12
N ARG A 304 15.55 3.50 12.06
CA ARG A 304 14.77 2.81 11.03
C ARG A 304 15.48 1.58 10.52
N GLU A 305 14.70 0.61 10.07
CA GLU A 305 15.24 -0.54 9.36
C GLU A 305 15.69 -0.11 7.95
N VAL A 306 16.86 -0.59 7.55
CA VAL A 306 17.35 -0.54 6.18
C VAL A 306 17.57 -1.96 5.72
N THR A 307 16.80 -2.38 4.71
CA THR A 307 16.96 -3.70 4.10
C THR A 307 17.83 -3.59 2.85
N ILE A 308 18.85 -4.43 2.75
CA ILE A 308 19.80 -4.42 1.63
C ILE A 308 19.71 -5.74 0.88
N TYR A 309 19.32 -5.68 -0.39
CA TYR A 309 19.50 -6.76 -1.36
C TYR A 309 20.86 -6.62 -2.05
N LYS A 310 21.62 -7.71 -2.06
CA LYS A 310 22.87 -7.83 -2.82
C LYS A 310 22.78 -9.02 -3.78
N PRO A 311 22.93 -8.82 -5.11
CA PRO A 311 22.95 -9.92 -6.06
C PRO A 311 24.23 -10.76 -5.93
N ARG A 312 24.17 -12.03 -6.34
CA ARG A 312 25.36 -12.91 -6.40
C ARG A 312 26.35 -12.43 -7.47
N GLY A 313 27.64 -12.63 -7.22
CA GLY A 313 28.71 -12.45 -8.19
C GLY A 313 29.41 -11.09 -8.10
N ALA A 314 30.74 -11.11 -8.04
CA ALA A 314 31.56 -9.90 -8.04
C ALA A 314 31.52 -9.26 -9.45
N GLN A 315 30.90 -8.08 -9.56
CA GLN A 315 30.87 -7.31 -10.79
C GLN A 315 31.50 -5.94 -10.51
N PRO A 316 32.46 -5.47 -11.35
CA PRO A 316 33.13 -4.17 -11.15
C PRO A 316 32.18 -2.96 -11.23
N ALA A 317 30.98 -3.12 -11.80
CA ALA A 317 30.01 -2.06 -12.00
C ALA A 317 28.62 -2.44 -11.47
N ARG A 318 28.44 -2.42 -10.15
CA ARG A 318 27.12 -2.58 -9.52
C ARG A 318 26.38 -1.24 -9.51
N TRP A 319 25.16 -1.23 -10.02
CA TRP A 319 24.21 -0.14 -9.78
C TRP A 319 23.65 -0.26 -8.36
N THR A 320 23.22 0.85 -7.79
CA THR A 320 22.53 0.87 -6.49
C THR A 320 21.22 1.63 -6.65
N LEU A 321 20.11 0.95 -6.39
CA LEU A 321 18.79 1.54 -6.26
C LEU A 321 18.53 1.79 -4.78
N ILE A 322 18.36 3.05 -4.40
CA ILE A 322 17.89 3.44 -3.06
C ILE A 322 16.40 3.72 -3.19
N LEU A 323 15.58 2.94 -2.48
CA LEU A 323 14.13 2.91 -2.64
C LEU A 323 13.45 3.28 -1.32
N PHE A 324 12.70 4.38 -1.33
CA PHE A 324 11.83 4.78 -0.23
C PHE A 324 10.59 3.89 -0.16
N ASP A 325 9.87 3.94 0.96
CA ASP A 325 8.79 3.00 1.29
C ASP A 325 9.26 1.54 1.21
N GLY A 326 10.50 1.31 1.65
CA GLY A 326 11.21 0.06 1.48
C GLY A 326 10.50 -1.13 2.12
N GLN A 327 9.83 -0.91 3.25
CA GLN A 327 9.02 -1.91 3.93
C GLN A 327 7.83 -2.34 3.07
N ILE A 328 7.18 -1.43 2.35
CA ILE A 328 6.07 -1.78 1.45
C ILE A 328 6.60 -2.55 0.23
N TYR A 329 7.58 -2.00 -0.47
CA TYR A 329 8.12 -2.64 -1.67
C TYR A 329 8.73 -4.02 -1.39
N GLN A 330 9.36 -4.22 -0.23
CA GLN A 330 10.01 -5.47 0.08
C GLN A 330 9.10 -6.46 0.81
N ASP A 331 8.30 -6.03 1.79
CA ASP A 331 7.53 -6.97 2.61
C ASP A 331 6.18 -7.31 1.97
N ASP A 332 5.55 -6.38 1.23
CA ASP A 332 4.26 -6.64 0.57
C ASP A 332 4.43 -7.09 -0.89
N TYR A 333 5.41 -6.54 -1.61
CA TYR A 333 5.62 -6.79 -3.04
C TYR A 333 6.84 -7.68 -3.34
N HIS A 334 7.62 -8.07 -2.33
CA HIS A 334 8.82 -8.92 -2.48
C HIS A 334 9.72 -8.48 -3.65
N PHE A 335 9.95 -7.17 -3.78
CA PHE A 335 10.58 -6.61 -4.98
C PHE A 335 11.98 -7.18 -5.26
N ALA A 336 12.75 -7.53 -4.21
CA ALA A 336 14.02 -8.20 -4.38
C ALA A 336 13.91 -9.54 -5.11
N ASN A 337 12.83 -10.31 -4.91
CA ASN A 337 12.64 -11.61 -5.55
C ASN A 337 12.41 -11.44 -7.06
N VAL A 338 11.62 -10.43 -7.44
CA VAL A 338 11.41 -10.07 -8.84
C VAL A 338 12.74 -9.67 -9.49
N LEU A 339 13.50 -8.78 -8.84
CA LEU A 339 14.80 -8.36 -9.35
C LEU A 339 15.80 -9.51 -9.46
N ASP A 340 15.84 -10.41 -8.47
CA ASP A 340 16.73 -11.56 -8.46
C ASP A 340 16.52 -12.46 -9.68
N GLY A 341 15.25 -12.77 -9.98
CA GLY A 341 14.88 -13.54 -11.18
C GLY A 341 15.17 -12.81 -12.50
N LEU A 342 15.11 -11.48 -12.54
CA LEU A 342 15.47 -10.69 -13.73
C LEU A 342 16.99 -10.61 -13.93
N ILE A 343 17.75 -10.46 -12.85
CA ILE A 343 19.21 -10.45 -12.87
C ILE A 343 19.73 -11.83 -13.31
N ALA A 344 19.18 -12.90 -12.75
CA ALA A 344 19.54 -14.28 -13.12
C ALA A 344 19.30 -14.59 -14.60
N ARG A 345 18.26 -13.99 -15.21
CA ARG A 345 17.94 -14.11 -16.63
C ARG A 345 18.56 -13.01 -17.50
N HIS A 346 19.49 -12.23 -16.98
CA HIS A 346 20.17 -11.13 -17.69
C HIS A 346 19.23 -10.03 -18.26
N HIS A 347 18.02 -9.91 -17.71
CA HIS A 347 17.10 -8.83 -18.05
C HIS A 347 17.44 -7.53 -17.32
N LEU A 348 18.28 -7.60 -16.28
CA LEU A 348 18.88 -6.49 -15.56
C LEU A 348 20.36 -6.82 -15.26
N PRO A 349 21.25 -5.82 -15.19
CA PRO A 349 22.59 -6.06 -14.67
C PRO A 349 22.54 -6.25 -13.14
N ALA A 350 23.67 -6.54 -12.52
CA ALA A 350 23.74 -6.58 -11.05
C ALA A 350 23.40 -5.21 -10.43
N VAL A 351 22.28 -5.17 -9.70
CA VAL A 351 21.79 -3.99 -8.97
C VAL A 351 21.67 -4.33 -7.49
N ASN A 352 22.33 -3.57 -6.60
CA ASN A 352 22.00 -3.60 -5.17
C ASN A 352 20.70 -2.81 -4.96
N VAL A 353 19.85 -3.25 -4.03
CA VAL A 353 18.70 -2.45 -3.58
C VAL A 353 18.86 -2.12 -2.11
N VAL A 354 18.68 -0.85 -1.78
CA VAL A 354 18.65 -0.33 -0.41
C VAL A 354 17.24 0.17 -0.16
N PHE A 355 16.46 -0.65 0.53
CA PHE A 355 15.10 -0.35 0.95
C PHE A 355 15.16 0.47 2.25
N ILE A 356 14.63 1.69 2.21
CA ILE A 356 14.59 2.58 3.38
C ILE A 356 13.18 2.58 3.94
N ASP A 357 13.04 2.13 5.18
CA ASP A 357 11.78 2.19 5.90
C ASP A 357 11.33 3.64 6.12
N SER A 358 10.06 3.90 5.78
CA SER A 358 9.41 5.20 5.97
C SER A 358 8.62 5.28 7.27
N LEU A 359 8.76 4.27 8.14
CA LEU A 359 8.20 4.18 9.48
C LEU A 359 6.67 4.24 9.43
N ASP A 360 6.07 5.19 10.16
CA ASP A 360 4.64 5.43 10.16
C ASP A 360 4.23 6.58 9.23
N HIS A 361 2.91 6.71 9.05
CA HIS A 361 2.33 7.75 8.20
C HIS A 361 2.76 9.17 8.61
N ALA A 362 2.89 9.45 9.91
CA ALA A 362 3.22 10.78 10.42
C ALA A 362 4.67 11.16 10.08
N ARG A 363 5.62 10.26 10.36
CA ARG A 363 7.04 10.43 10.02
C ARG A 363 7.25 10.47 8.52
N ARG A 364 6.65 9.56 7.75
CA ARG A 364 6.66 9.61 6.27
C ARG A 364 6.20 10.96 5.73
N SER A 365 5.10 11.51 6.25
CA SER A 365 4.54 12.80 5.82
C SER A 365 5.38 14.00 6.23
N LYS A 366 6.21 13.87 7.27
CA LYS A 366 7.13 14.92 7.74
C LYS A 366 8.47 14.87 7.01
N GLU A 367 9.00 13.68 6.76
CA GLU A 367 10.36 13.46 6.30
C GLU A 367 10.49 13.45 4.77
N LEU A 368 9.52 12.89 4.03
CA LEU A 368 9.66 12.74 2.59
C LEU A 368 9.32 14.02 1.78
N PRO A 369 8.20 14.73 2.01
CA PRO A 369 7.95 15.99 1.31
C PRO A 369 9.06 17.00 1.63
N PRO A 370 9.56 17.79 0.65
CA PRO A 370 10.83 18.50 0.72
C PRO A 370 11.28 18.94 2.12
N ASN A 371 12.04 18.07 2.78
CA ASN A 371 12.52 18.25 4.15
C ASN A 371 14.05 18.38 4.13
N PRO A 372 14.62 19.43 4.74
CA PRO A 372 16.06 19.62 4.81
C PRO A 372 16.79 18.51 5.57
N ASP A 373 16.32 18.17 6.76
CA ASP A 373 16.94 17.20 7.66
C ASP A 373 16.94 15.80 7.04
N PHE A 374 15.88 15.43 6.33
CA PHE A 374 15.85 14.15 5.61
C PHE A 374 16.88 14.10 4.49
N ALA A 375 17.03 15.18 3.73
CA ALA A 375 18.07 15.24 2.70
C ALA A 375 19.48 15.19 3.31
N ASP A 376 19.68 15.83 4.46
CA ASP A 376 20.96 15.83 5.18
C ASP A 376 21.26 14.44 5.76
N PHE A 377 20.26 13.74 6.32
CA PHE A 377 20.36 12.32 6.70
C PHE A 377 20.81 11.45 5.54
N MET A 378 20.16 11.60 4.38
CA MET A 378 20.50 10.83 3.18
C MET A 378 21.97 11.04 2.80
N ALA A 379 22.46 12.28 2.80
CA ALA A 379 23.81 12.62 2.38
C ALA A 379 24.89 12.27 3.41
N HIS A 380 24.63 12.55 4.69
CA HIS A 380 25.65 12.61 5.73
C HIS A 380 25.61 11.43 6.71
N GLU A 381 24.52 10.67 6.78
CA GLU A 381 24.42 9.49 7.66
C GLU A 381 24.24 8.21 6.84
N LEU A 382 23.28 8.18 5.89
CA LEU A 382 23.00 6.97 5.11
C LEU A 382 24.16 6.58 4.19
N LEU A 383 24.68 7.49 3.35
CA LEU A 383 25.74 7.11 2.40
C LEU A 383 27.03 6.64 3.08
N PRO A 384 27.53 7.28 4.16
CA PRO A 384 28.65 6.75 4.93
C PRO A 384 28.35 5.36 5.51
N TRP A 385 27.19 5.18 6.13
CA TRP A 385 26.78 3.89 6.68
C TRP A 385 26.69 2.79 5.62
N LEU A 386 26.13 3.07 4.44
CA LEU A 386 26.10 2.12 3.33
C LEU A 386 27.49 1.67 2.88
N ARG A 387 28.47 2.58 2.96
CA ARG A 387 29.86 2.25 2.63
C ARG A 387 30.44 1.25 3.63
N GLU A 388 30.11 1.36 4.92
CA GLU A 388 30.46 0.38 5.96
C GLU A 388 29.78 -0.97 5.71
N GLN A 389 28.56 -0.96 5.15
CA GLN A 389 27.87 -2.17 4.69
C GLN A 389 28.41 -2.74 3.37
N GLY A 390 29.52 -2.21 2.84
CA GLY A 390 30.14 -2.68 1.60
C GLY A 390 29.40 -2.27 0.32
N ILE A 391 28.54 -1.24 0.38
CA ILE A 391 27.88 -0.65 -0.79
C ILE A 391 28.65 0.62 -1.19
N ALA A 392 29.48 0.51 -2.23
CA ALA A 392 30.18 1.64 -2.80
C ALA A 392 29.23 2.51 -3.63
N ILE A 393 29.01 3.75 -3.20
CA ILE A 393 28.12 4.70 -3.86
C ILE A 393 28.87 5.47 -4.94
N GLN A 394 28.41 5.36 -6.17
CA GLN A 394 28.88 6.14 -7.30
C GLN A 394 27.71 6.93 -7.85
N ARG A 395 27.79 8.26 -7.81
CA ARG A 395 26.73 9.18 -8.25
C ARG A 395 26.07 8.76 -9.57
N GLN A 396 26.86 8.38 -10.57
CA GLN A 396 26.40 8.02 -11.91
C GLN A 396 25.65 6.67 -11.95
N LYS A 397 25.88 5.80 -10.97
CA LYS A 397 25.29 4.46 -10.84
C LYS A 397 24.35 4.29 -9.63
N THR A 398 24.03 5.39 -8.95
CA THR A 398 23.06 5.41 -7.85
C THR A 398 21.78 6.07 -8.32
N VAL A 399 20.66 5.38 -8.14
CA VAL A 399 19.30 5.84 -8.45
C VAL A 399 18.55 6.03 -7.14
N LEU A 400 18.05 7.24 -6.90
CA LEU A 400 17.04 7.49 -5.86
C LEU A 400 15.66 7.24 -6.45
N ALA A 401 14.86 6.43 -5.78
CA ALA A 401 13.52 6.10 -6.23
C ALA A 401 12.51 6.12 -5.10
N GLY A 402 11.27 6.41 -5.47
CA GLY A 402 10.13 6.29 -4.57
C GLY A 402 8.84 6.68 -5.27
N SER A 403 7.73 6.34 -4.62
CA SER A 403 6.39 6.66 -5.08
C SER A 403 5.77 7.80 -4.28
N SER A 404 4.92 8.63 -4.92
CA SER A 404 4.19 9.69 -4.20
C SER A 404 5.16 10.66 -3.50
N TYR A 405 5.09 10.77 -2.16
CA TYR A 405 6.07 11.50 -1.37
C TYR A 405 7.52 11.01 -1.56
N GLY A 406 7.76 9.72 -1.79
CA GLY A 406 9.09 9.21 -2.14
C GLY A 406 9.64 9.74 -3.47
N GLY A 407 8.77 9.97 -4.46
CA GLY A 407 9.18 10.52 -5.77
C GLY A 407 9.60 11.98 -5.70
N ILE A 408 8.82 12.81 -4.98
CA ILE A 408 9.20 14.21 -4.71
C ILE A 408 10.43 14.28 -3.78
N ALA A 409 10.54 13.41 -2.77
CA ALA A 409 11.71 13.31 -1.90
C ALA A 409 12.98 13.03 -2.70
N SER A 410 12.92 12.07 -3.63
CA SER A 410 14.06 11.69 -4.48
C SER A 410 14.55 12.87 -5.33
N SER A 411 13.60 13.64 -5.86
CA SER A 411 13.90 14.89 -6.59
C SER A 411 14.51 15.93 -5.65
N TRP A 412 13.94 16.16 -4.48
CA TRP A 412 14.45 17.12 -3.51
C TRP A 412 15.88 16.81 -3.03
N VAL A 413 16.16 15.55 -2.67
CA VAL A 413 17.49 15.11 -2.26
C VAL A 413 18.50 15.33 -3.39
N ALA A 414 18.13 15.04 -4.64
CA ALA A 414 18.99 15.28 -5.80
C ALA A 414 19.23 16.78 -6.10
N LEU A 415 18.26 17.65 -5.82
CA LEU A 415 18.43 19.11 -5.93
C LEU A 415 19.40 19.64 -4.87
N ARG A 416 19.30 19.12 -3.64
CA ARG A 416 20.09 19.58 -2.49
C ARG A 416 21.53 19.03 -2.51
N TYR A 417 21.68 17.78 -2.93
CA TYR A 417 22.97 17.06 -2.97
C TYR A 417 23.31 16.53 -4.37
N PRO A 418 23.37 17.38 -5.41
CA PRO A 418 23.51 16.97 -6.80
C PRO A 418 24.85 16.29 -7.10
N ARG A 419 25.87 16.45 -6.24
CA ARG A 419 27.18 15.78 -6.35
C ARG A 419 27.15 14.33 -5.85
N LEU A 420 26.19 13.97 -5.02
CA LEU A 420 26.06 12.64 -4.42
C LEU A 420 25.00 11.81 -5.16
N PHE A 421 23.90 12.45 -5.56
CA PHE A 421 22.76 11.78 -6.19
C PHE A 421 22.57 12.29 -7.62
N GLY A 422 22.74 11.41 -8.60
CA GLY A 422 22.77 11.76 -10.02
C GLY A 422 21.58 11.27 -10.85
N ASN A 423 20.76 10.36 -10.31
CA ASN A 423 19.66 9.74 -11.03
C ASN A 423 18.42 9.68 -10.13
N VAL A 424 17.28 10.10 -10.66
CA VAL A 424 15.98 10.11 -9.97
C VAL A 424 15.00 9.27 -10.79
N LEU A 425 14.37 8.30 -10.13
CA LEU A 425 13.27 7.50 -10.66
C LEU A 425 12.03 7.84 -9.82
N SER A 426 11.21 8.76 -10.32
CA SER A 426 10.03 9.27 -9.60
C SER A 426 8.77 8.62 -10.11
N LEU A 427 8.02 7.98 -9.21
CA LEU A 427 6.80 7.25 -9.52
C LEU A 427 5.60 8.01 -8.95
N SER A 428 4.81 8.62 -9.81
CA SER A 428 3.63 9.39 -9.42
C SER A 428 3.99 10.42 -8.34
N GLY A 429 5.09 11.14 -8.55
CA GLY A 429 5.68 12.04 -7.55
C GLY A 429 4.70 13.14 -7.14
N SER A 430 4.60 13.41 -5.84
CA SER A 430 3.67 14.41 -5.29
C SER A 430 4.10 15.86 -5.54
N TYR A 431 4.39 16.21 -6.80
CA TYR A 431 4.86 17.54 -7.21
C TYR A 431 3.84 18.65 -6.96
N TRP A 432 2.57 18.30 -6.71
CA TRP A 432 1.55 19.21 -6.19
C TRP A 432 1.87 19.77 -4.80
N TRP A 433 2.71 19.10 -4.02
CA TRP A 433 2.99 19.50 -2.63
C TRP A 433 3.58 20.90 -2.54
N ALA A 434 3.23 21.59 -1.45
CA ALA A 434 3.80 22.87 -1.08
C ALA A 434 3.83 23.04 0.44
N PRO A 435 4.75 23.87 0.98
CA PRO A 435 4.68 24.33 2.35
C PRO A 435 3.34 25.01 2.64
N LYS A 436 2.93 25.04 3.92
CA LYS A 436 1.69 25.68 4.33
C LYS A 436 1.70 27.17 3.91
N GLY A 437 0.66 27.59 3.19
CA GLY A 437 0.51 28.96 2.71
C GLY A 437 1.11 29.22 1.33
N GLU A 438 1.80 28.24 0.72
CA GLU A 438 2.32 28.34 -0.64
C GLU A 438 1.43 27.66 -1.67
N ALA A 439 1.53 28.10 -2.93
CA ALA A 439 0.84 27.49 -4.04
C ALA A 439 1.40 26.09 -4.36
N PRO A 440 0.57 25.13 -4.82
CA PRO A 440 1.02 23.84 -5.33
C PRO A 440 2.17 23.94 -6.34
N GLY A 441 3.00 22.90 -6.48
CA GLY A 441 4.13 22.94 -7.42
C GLY A 441 5.40 23.55 -6.83
N TRP A 442 5.58 23.50 -5.52
CA TRP A 442 6.70 24.19 -4.85
C TRP A 442 8.06 23.72 -5.34
N LEU A 443 8.30 22.41 -5.36
CA LEU A 443 9.59 21.85 -5.79
C LEU A 443 9.87 22.16 -7.27
N THR A 444 8.83 22.18 -8.11
CA THR A 444 8.95 22.58 -9.52
C THR A 444 9.53 23.99 -9.64
N ARG A 445 9.05 24.95 -8.84
CA ARG A 445 9.60 26.31 -8.79
C ARG A 445 11.05 26.34 -8.29
N GLN A 446 11.40 25.49 -7.30
CA GLN A 446 12.79 25.41 -6.82
C GLN A 446 13.74 24.95 -7.94
N TYR A 447 13.35 23.95 -8.73
CA TYR A 447 14.15 23.53 -9.90
C TYR A 447 14.26 24.63 -10.95
N GLN A 448 13.17 25.34 -11.22
CA GLN A 448 13.15 26.47 -12.15
C GLN A 448 14.15 27.57 -11.75
N GLN A 449 14.22 27.88 -10.46
CA GLN A 449 15.08 28.92 -9.90
C GLN A 449 16.54 28.47 -9.68
N SER A 450 16.77 27.16 -9.59
CA SER A 450 18.10 26.60 -9.35
C SER A 450 19.03 26.66 -10.58
N PRO A 451 20.36 26.63 -10.37
CA PRO A 451 21.30 26.24 -11.42
C PRO A 451 20.97 24.87 -11.99
N GLN A 452 21.35 24.61 -13.24
CA GLN A 452 21.24 23.28 -13.80
C GLN A 452 22.29 22.36 -13.16
N TYR A 453 21.87 21.20 -12.67
CA TYR A 453 22.75 20.16 -12.16
C TYR A 453 22.79 18.95 -13.10
N PRO A 454 23.86 18.13 -13.11
CA PRO A 454 23.97 16.98 -14.01
C PRO A 454 23.15 15.76 -13.53
N VAL A 455 21.86 15.97 -13.22
CA VAL A 455 20.92 14.95 -12.72
C VAL A 455 20.06 14.42 -13.88
N ARG A 456 19.81 13.11 -13.90
CA ARG A 456 18.93 12.44 -14.85
C ARG A 456 17.61 12.08 -14.18
N PHE A 457 16.49 12.24 -14.89
CA PHE A 457 15.16 11.97 -14.39
C PHE A 457 14.43 10.94 -15.26
N TRP A 458 13.85 9.97 -14.60
CA TRP A 458 12.88 9.04 -15.17
C TRP A 458 11.59 9.21 -14.36
N LEU A 459 10.57 9.77 -15.00
CA LEU A 459 9.32 10.15 -14.37
C LEU A 459 8.20 9.26 -14.88
N GLN A 460 7.37 8.75 -13.99
CA GLN A 460 6.14 8.02 -14.32
C GLN A 460 4.97 8.65 -13.59
N ALA A 461 3.80 8.65 -14.21
CA ALA A 461 2.53 8.94 -13.54
C ALA A 461 1.40 8.13 -14.19
N GLY A 462 0.44 7.71 -13.39
CA GLY A 462 -0.79 7.07 -13.82
C GLY A 462 -1.75 8.09 -14.46
N ARG A 463 -2.32 7.71 -15.60
CA ARG A 463 -3.28 8.53 -16.37
C ARG A 463 -4.58 8.81 -15.61
N PHE A 464 -4.90 8.03 -14.58
CA PHE A 464 -6.09 8.23 -13.76
C PHE A 464 -5.88 9.21 -12.60
N GLU A 465 -4.66 9.74 -12.41
CA GLU A 465 -4.32 10.63 -11.29
C GLU A 465 -4.59 12.11 -11.61
N THR A 466 -5.81 12.44 -12.04
CA THR A 466 -6.20 13.75 -12.60
C THR A 466 -6.95 14.66 -11.63
N THR A 467 -7.07 14.27 -10.37
CA THR A 467 -7.79 15.03 -9.34
C THR A 467 -6.87 15.38 -8.17
N GLY A 468 -7.16 16.49 -7.49
CA GLY A 468 -6.39 16.99 -6.35
C GLY A 468 -5.68 18.32 -6.62
N PRO A 469 -4.86 18.81 -5.65
CA PRO A 469 -4.16 20.08 -5.77
C PRO A 469 -3.29 20.15 -7.03
N GLY A 470 -3.26 21.31 -7.69
CA GLY A 470 -2.50 21.50 -8.93
C GLY A 470 -3.02 20.71 -10.15
N GLY A 471 -4.26 20.20 -10.09
CA GLY A 471 -4.84 19.39 -11.17
C GLY A 471 -4.48 17.90 -11.12
N GLY A 472 -3.99 17.43 -9.96
CA GLY A 472 -3.62 16.03 -9.74
C GLY A 472 -2.16 15.70 -10.03
N ILE A 473 -1.76 14.49 -9.67
CA ILE A 473 -0.36 14.02 -9.79
C ILE A 473 0.06 13.93 -11.24
N TYR A 474 -0.83 13.49 -12.14
CA TYR A 474 -0.52 13.41 -13.56
C TYR A 474 -0.15 14.79 -14.12
N ARG A 475 -1.00 15.79 -13.88
CA ARG A 475 -0.75 17.16 -14.35
C ARG A 475 0.51 17.76 -13.75
N THR A 476 0.67 17.66 -12.44
CA THR A 476 1.85 18.25 -11.76
C THR A 476 3.17 17.56 -12.11
N THR A 477 3.13 16.28 -12.50
CA THR A 477 4.29 15.58 -13.06
C THR A 477 4.63 16.10 -14.47
N GLN A 478 3.63 16.39 -15.31
CA GLN A 478 3.85 17.02 -16.62
C GLN A 478 4.49 18.41 -16.47
N ASP A 479 3.97 19.23 -15.55
CA ASP A 479 4.52 20.57 -15.30
C ASP A 479 5.98 20.49 -14.79
N PHE A 480 6.29 19.51 -13.93
CA PHE A 480 7.66 19.27 -13.46
C PHE A 480 8.60 18.81 -14.58
N GLU A 481 8.15 17.88 -15.42
CA GLU A 481 8.90 17.42 -16.59
C GLU A 481 9.24 18.57 -17.54
N GLN A 482 8.26 19.41 -17.82
CA GLN A 482 8.43 20.56 -18.71
C GLN A 482 9.52 21.50 -18.18
N VAL A 483 9.47 21.86 -16.88
CA VAL A 483 10.49 22.70 -16.26
C VAL A 483 11.87 22.05 -16.33
N LEU A 484 11.97 20.74 -16.05
CA LEU A 484 13.24 20.02 -16.17
C LEU A 484 13.79 20.06 -17.61
N ARG A 485 12.93 19.86 -18.60
CA ARG A 485 13.31 19.90 -20.02
C ARG A 485 13.79 21.30 -20.44
N GLU A 486 13.05 22.35 -20.08
CA GLU A 486 13.42 23.75 -20.35
C GLU A 486 14.74 24.14 -19.69
N LYS A 487 15.00 23.61 -18.48
CA LYS A 487 16.27 23.75 -17.77
C LYS A 487 17.42 22.91 -18.35
N GLY A 488 17.17 22.09 -19.37
CA GLY A 488 18.19 21.27 -20.03
C GLY A 488 18.54 19.96 -19.30
N TYR A 489 17.73 19.51 -18.33
CA TYR A 489 17.93 18.22 -17.69
C TYR A 489 17.67 17.06 -18.66
N ARG A 490 18.36 15.94 -18.46
CA ARG A 490 18.00 14.68 -19.13
C ARG A 490 16.79 14.09 -18.43
N VAL A 491 15.60 14.30 -18.98
CA VAL A 491 14.33 13.82 -18.42
C VAL A 491 13.57 12.97 -19.45
N SER A 492 12.87 11.95 -18.96
CA SER A 492 11.88 11.18 -19.71
C SER A 492 10.63 11.00 -18.85
N PHE A 493 9.45 11.16 -19.45
CA PHE A 493 8.17 10.98 -18.79
C PHE A 493 7.36 9.86 -19.45
N HIS A 494 6.84 8.96 -18.62
CA HIS A 494 6.20 7.71 -19.02
C HIS A 494 4.78 7.65 -18.43
N PRO A 495 3.76 8.12 -19.17
CA PRO A 495 2.37 8.08 -18.70
C PRO A 495 1.78 6.67 -18.85
N TRP A 496 1.29 6.09 -17.77
CA TRP A 496 0.81 4.70 -17.76
C TRP A 496 -0.70 4.61 -17.54
N SER A 497 -1.34 3.56 -18.08
CA SER A 497 -2.77 3.28 -17.93
C SER A 497 -3.10 2.76 -16.52
N SER A 498 -2.74 3.52 -15.49
CA SER A 498 -2.84 3.15 -14.09
C SER A 498 -3.28 4.31 -13.20
N GLY A 499 -3.52 4.00 -11.94
CA GLY A 499 -3.71 4.96 -10.86
C GLY A 499 -2.46 5.22 -10.03
N HIS A 500 -2.70 5.73 -8.81
CA HIS A 500 -1.70 5.92 -7.74
C HIS A 500 -1.40 4.59 -7.03
N ASP A 501 -0.65 3.70 -7.71
CA ASP A 501 -0.75 2.26 -7.46
C ASP A 501 0.59 1.51 -7.42
N TYR A 502 0.82 0.69 -6.40
CA TYR A 502 2.06 -0.05 -6.21
C TYR A 502 2.29 -1.17 -7.23
N ALA A 503 1.24 -1.79 -7.79
CA ALA A 503 1.41 -2.76 -8.86
C ALA A 503 2.04 -2.07 -10.09
N ALA A 504 1.51 -0.91 -10.48
CA ALA A 504 2.08 -0.13 -11.57
C ALA A 504 3.49 0.38 -11.25
N TRP A 505 3.73 0.88 -10.03
CA TRP A 505 5.04 1.37 -9.62
C TRP A 505 6.11 0.27 -9.58
N CYS A 506 5.77 -0.94 -9.12
CA CYS A 506 6.68 -2.07 -9.11
C CYS A 506 7.21 -2.39 -10.51
N GLU A 507 6.32 -2.40 -11.50
CA GLU A 507 6.70 -2.57 -12.90
C GLU A 507 7.53 -1.36 -13.39
N ALA A 508 7.16 -0.14 -13.03
CA ALA A 508 7.87 1.07 -13.43
C ALA A 508 9.32 1.15 -12.90
N LEU A 509 9.57 0.66 -11.68
CA LEU A 509 10.93 0.52 -11.14
C LEU A 509 11.83 -0.31 -12.06
N ILE A 510 11.29 -1.40 -12.61
CA ILE A 510 12.04 -2.31 -13.50
C ILE A 510 12.37 -1.61 -14.81
N HIS A 511 11.38 -0.98 -15.46
CA HIS A 511 11.61 -0.23 -16.70
C HIS A 511 12.58 0.94 -16.51
N GLY A 512 12.43 1.72 -15.45
CA GLY A 512 13.34 2.83 -15.15
C GLY A 512 14.77 2.34 -14.89
N MET A 513 14.96 1.23 -14.18
CA MET A 513 16.28 0.64 -13.98
C MET A 513 16.91 0.11 -15.28
N ARG A 514 16.12 -0.50 -16.17
CA ARG A 514 16.59 -0.90 -17.51
C ARG A 514 17.09 0.32 -18.31
N ASP A 515 16.34 1.40 -18.31
CA ASP A 515 16.71 2.65 -19.00
C ASP A 515 17.96 3.30 -18.41
N PHE A 516 18.09 3.34 -17.07
CA PHE A 516 19.28 3.88 -16.41
C PHE A 516 20.53 3.09 -16.73
N THR A 517 20.41 1.76 -16.74
CA THR A 517 21.51 0.82 -16.98
C THR A 517 21.89 0.68 -18.46
N GLY A 518 21.13 1.28 -19.37
CA GLY A 518 21.40 1.26 -20.81
C GLY A 518 20.95 -0.03 -21.51
N LEU A 519 20.24 -0.92 -20.81
CA LEU A 519 19.57 -2.07 -21.42
C LEU A 519 18.33 -1.56 -22.15
N ARG A 520 18.43 -1.35 -23.46
CA ARG A 520 17.27 -0.99 -24.29
C ARG A 520 16.19 -2.09 -24.22
N ARG A 521 14.94 -1.70 -24.45
CA ARG A 521 13.82 -2.64 -24.64
C ARG A 521 14.19 -3.62 -25.77
N PRO A 522 13.96 -4.94 -25.62
CA PRO A 522 14.02 -5.85 -26.76
C PRO A 522 13.06 -5.42 -27.86
#